data_AF-A0AA85BZW1-F1
#
_entry.id   AF-A0AA85BZW1-F1
#
_cell.length_a   1.000
_cell.length_b   1.000
_cell.length_c   1.000
_cell.angle_alpha   90.00
_cell.angle_beta   90.00
_cell.angle_gamma   90.00
#
_symmetry.space_group_name_H-M   'P 1'
#
loop_
_entity.id
_entity.type
_entity.pdbx_description
1 polymer ?
#
loop_
_entity_poly.entity_id
_entity_poly.type
_entity_poly.pdbx_seq_one_letter_code
_entity_poly.pdbx_strand_id
1 'polypeptide(L)'
;MEDHVADKGWEAIRQVAEAALNDPKLYIDTILKVHQKHYNLVLSAFAWDPAFSRALDKGCERFINRNAVTELAGNQRKSPELLAKYADFLLKKSAKDIQLDDLEETLGQVMNVFRYIEDKDVFQKFYSKTLARRLVYNQSVSEDAEASMISKLKEACGFEYTAKLQRMFQDVNATRELNAKFSDYLQKQEEANGSTIKGTDFNIMILSSNAWPFQAQGPFSIPPELEQCHNTFLAFYQEHHTGRKLTWCYHLSRGEVVTNYTKTRYIFQVSTYQMSVLMLYNSSLVYTVSAIQLQTGIEEATLLQILQILLKAKVLKIVSDPKCEIDQSTVISDDSNESNLSPDTHLALYTDYKNKRVRVYLNVPLKSETKQEIEQTLGNVESDRKLIVQACIVRIMKTRKVMKHHQLISEVVTQLTPRFKPTVLLIKRCITALIEREYIKRDNNERDAYEYLA
;
A
#
# COMPACT_ATOMS: atom_id res chain seq x y z
N MET A 1 30.39 16.33 19.06
CA MET A 1 29.03 15.83 19.40
C MET A 1 28.35 15.21 18.19
N GLU A 2 28.32 15.89 17.05
CA GLU A 2 27.73 15.37 15.80
C GLU A 2 28.24 13.96 15.44
N ASP A 3 29.57 13.78 15.31
CA ASP A 3 30.15 12.47 14.99
C ASP A 3 29.85 11.42 16.07
N HIS A 4 29.89 11.82 17.35
CA HIS A 4 29.58 10.91 18.46
C HIS A 4 28.14 10.38 18.40
N VAL A 5 27.17 11.24 18.09
CA VAL A 5 25.76 10.85 17.93
C VAL A 5 25.61 9.93 16.71
N ALA A 6 26.26 10.27 15.59
CA ALA A 6 26.21 9.46 14.38
C ALA A 6 26.80 8.05 14.61
N ASP A 7 27.96 7.96 15.24
CA ASP A 7 28.65 6.70 15.51
C ASP A 7 27.87 5.84 16.51
N LYS A 8 27.33 6.45 17.58
CA LYS A 8 26.53 5.72 18.57
C LYS A 8 25.17 5.28 18.03
N GLY A 9 24.53 6.09 17.19
CA GLY A 9 23.32 5.68 16.48
C GLY A 9 23.58 4.54 15.52
N TRP A 10 24.68 4.61 14.75
CA TRP A 10 25.07 3.56 13.83
C TRP A 10 25.41 2.24 14.56
N GLU A 11 26.16 2.31 15.65
CA GLU A 11 26.51 1.15 16.49
C GLU A 11 25.27 0.47 17.08
N ALA A 12 24.32 1.25 17.61
CA ALA A 12 23.08 0.73 18.15
C ALA A 12 22.23 0.01 17.09
N ILE A 13 22.08 0.59 15.90
CA ILE A 13 21.34 -0.04 14.79
C ILE A 13 22.08 -1.29 14.30
N ARG A 14 23.42 -1.27 14.25
CA ARG A 14 24.23 -2.42 13.81
C ARG A 14 24.00 -3.65 14.67
N GLN A 15 23.86 -3.49 15.98
CA GLN A 15 23.61 -4.61 16.90
C GLN A 15 22.29 -5.34 16.63
N VAL A 16 21.30 -4.64 16.07
CA VAL A 16 19.97 -5.18 15.79
C VAL A 16 19.68 -5.34 14.30
N ALA A 17 20.67 -5.14 13.43
CA ALA A 17 20.43 -4.88 12.01
C ALA A 17 19.71 -6.02 11.26
N GLU A 18 20.04 -7.28 11.55
CA GLU A 18 19.42 -8.44 10.89
C GLU A 18 17.94 -8.60 11.27
N ALA A 19 17.60 -8.42 12.55
CA ALA A 19 16.23 -8.48 13.03
C ALA A 19 15.43 -7.24 12.60
N ALA A 20 16.02 -6.06 12.73
CA ALA A 20 15.41 -4.77 12.42
C ALA A 20 15.11 -4.59 10.91
N LEU A 21 15.76 -5.35 10.03
CA LEU A 21 15.47 -5.35 8.59
C LEU A 21 14.00 -5.70 8.29
N ASN A 22 13.44 -6.61 9.10
CA ASN A 22 12.06 -7.11 8.95
C ASN A 22 11.14 -6.73 10.11
N ASP A 23 11.68 -6.16 11.19
CA ASP A 23 10.92 -5.66 12.34
C ASP A 23 10.98 -4.11 12.42
N PRO A 24 9.95 -3.42 11.89
CA PRO A 24 9.86 -1.97 11.95
C PRO A 24 9.80 -1.41 13.38
N LYS A 25 9.22 -2.15 14.32
CA LYS A 25 9.09 -1.69 15.71
C LYS A 25 10.45 -1.67 16.38
N LEU A 26 11.20 -2.78 16.30
CA LEU A 26 12.56 -2.86 16.84
C LEU A 26 13.46 -1.76 16.25
N TYR A 27 13.34 -1.51 14.94
CA TYR A 27 14.11 -0.47 14.26
C TYR A 27 13.81 0.94 14.79
N ILE A 28 12.53 1.34 14.82
CA ILE A 28 12.14 2.68 15.26
C ILE A 28 12.36 2.88 16.76
N ASP A 29 12.06 1.89 17.59
CA ASP A 29 12.31 1.96 19.04
C ASP A 29 13.80 2.15 19.35
N THR A 30 14.68 1.53 18.56
CA THR A 30 16.15 1.71 18.72
C THR A 30 16.57 3.14 18.36
N ILE A 31 16.04 3.70 17.27
CA ILE A 31 16.30 5.08 16.87
C ILE A 31 15.80 6.06 17.94
N LEU A 32 14.58 5.84 18.45
CA LEU A 32 13.97 6.69 19.47
C LEU A 32 14.76 6.66 20.78
N LYS A 33 15.24 5.48 21.22
CA LYS A 33 16.09 5.35 22.41
C LYS A 33 17.39 6.14 22.28
N VAL A 34 18.05 6.05 21.12
CA VAL A 34 19.28 6.82 20.84
C VAL A 34 18.99 8.32 20.85
N HIS A 35 17.92 8.74 20.16
CA HIS A 35 17.49 10.14 20.10
C HIS A 35 17.20 10.68 21.49
N GLN A 36 16.37 10.00 22.29
CA GLN A 36 15.97 10.43 23.63
C GLN A 36 17.16 10.52 24.59
N LYS A 37 18.08 9.55 24.54
CA LYS A 37 19.31 9.56 25.34
C LYS A 37 20.15 10.80 25.04
N HIS A 38 20.36 11.12 23.76
CA HIS A 38 21.18 12.28 23.38
C HIS A 38 20.43 13.60 23.52
N TYR A 39 19.12 13.62 23.35
CA TYR A 39 18.27 14.77 23.66
C TYR A 39 18.38 15.15 25.14
N ASN A 40 18.23 14.17 26.04
CA ASN A 40 18.37 14.38 27.49
C ASN A 40 19.79 14.83 27.86
N LEU A 41 20.82 14.34 27.14
CA LEU A 41 22.19 14.81 27.32
C LEU A 41 22.35 16.28 26.93
N VAL A 42 21.80 16.72 25.79
CA VAL A 42 21.81 18.14 25.38
C VAL A 42 21.07 19.01 26.37
N LEU A 43 19.91 18.53 26.86
CA LEU A 43 19.08 19.28 27.79
C LEU A 43 19.75 19.43 29.16
N SER A 44 20.26 18.33 29.73
CA SER A 44 20.80 18.32 31.11
C SER A 44 22.25 18.79 31.20
N ALA A 45 23.13 18.34 30.29
CA ALA A 45 24.56 18.62 30.38
C ALA A 45 24.98 19.89 29.62
N PHE A 46 24.22 20.30 28.61
CA PHE A 46 24.54 21.44 27.75
C PHE A 46 23.48 22.56 27.80
N ALA A 47 22.52 22.49 28.73
CA ALA A 47 21.49 23.50 28.95
C ALA A 47 20.73 23.92 27.67
N TRP A 48 20.53 22.98 26.73
CA TRP A 48 19.89 23.23 25.43
C TRP A 48 20.60 24.28 24.55
N ASP A 49 21.93 24.33 24.61
CA ASP A 49 22.70 25.23 23.77
C ASP A 49 22.43 25.02 22.25
N PRO A 50 22.21 26.10 21.47
CA PRO A 50 21.88 26.03 20.04
C PRO A 50 22.94 25.37 19.15
N ALA A 51 24.22 25.35 19.54
CA ALA A 51 25.25 24.68 18.77
C ALA A 51 25.18 23.15 19.00
N PHE A 52 24.97 22.72 20.23
CA PHE A 52 24.83 21.30 20.57
C PHE A 52 23.52 20.70 20.07
N SER A 53 22.41 21.44 20.08
CA SER A 53 21.15 20.98 19.47
C SER A 53 21.26 20.82 17.95
N ARG A 54 21.95 21.74 17.25
CA ARG A 54 22.26 21.58 15.81
C ARG A 54 23.17 20.38 15.54
N ALA A 55 24.15 20.14 16.41
CA ALA A 55 25.04 18.98 16.29
C ALA A 55 24.30 17.66 16.50
N LEU A 56 23.34 17.61 17.44
CA LEU A 56 22.44 16.48 17.64
C LEU A 56 21.59 16.25 16.38
N ASP A 57 20.94 17.30 15.85
CA ASP A 57 20.09 17.21 14.67
C ASP A 57 20.84 16.65 13.46
N LYS A 58 22.05 17.16 13.18
CA LYS A 58 22.91 16.66 12.10
C LYS A 58 23.37 15.21 12.31
N GLY A 59 23.71 14.86 13.55
CA GLY A 59 24.07 13.49 13.91
C GLY A 59 22.91 12.51 13.63
N CYS A 60 21.71 12.87 14.06
CA CYS A 60 20.47 12.13 13.80
C CYS A 60 20.17 12.00 12.31
N GLU A 61 20.22 13.09 11.55
CA GLU A 61 20.05 13.07 10.10
C GLU A 61 21.05 12.11 9.43
N ARG A 62 22.31 12.09 9.88
CA ARG A 62 23.33 11.23 9.30
C ARG A 62 23.06 9.74 9.53
N PHE A 63 22.83 9.30 10.78
CA PHE A 63 22.67 7.87 11.06
C PHE A 63 21.30 7.31 10.67
N ILE A 64 20.23 8.13 10.70
CA ILE A 64 18.89 7.67 10.31
C ILE A 64 18.84 7.37 8.80
N ASN A 65 19.48 8.19 7.97
CA ASN A 65 19.51 7.99 6.52
C ASN A 65 20.64 7.05 6.07
N ARG A 66 21.67 6.83 6.90
CA ARG A 66 22.80 5.94 6.59
C ARG A 66 23.16 5.08 7.80
N ASN A 67 22.76 3.81 7.75
CA ASN A 67 23.02 2.83 8.80
C ASN A 67 23.20 1.41 8.26
N ALA A 68 23.58 0.50 9.16
CA ALA A 68 23.76 -0.91 8.86
C ALA A 68 22.52 -1.57 8.21
N VAL A 69 21.28 -1.16 8.57
CA VAL A 69 20.05 -1.71 7.96
C VAL A 69 19.91 -1.23 6.51
N THR A 70 20.19 0.04 6.23
CA THR A 70 20.18 0.57 4.86
C THR A 70 21.27 -0.04 3.99
N GLU A 71 22.42 -0.38 4.57
CA GLU A 71 23.54 -1.06 3.89
C GLU A 71 23.19 -2.52 3.58
N LEU A 72 22.66 -3.27 4.55
CA LEU A 72 22.22 -4.66 4.36
C LEU A 72 21.07 -4.77 3.34
N ALA A 73 20.16 -3.80 3.33
CA ALA A 73 19.08 -3.74 2.35
C ALA A 73 19.56 -3.36 0.94
N GLY A 74 20.80 -2.88 0.79
CA GLY A 74 21.33 -2.33 -0.46
C GLY A 74 20.60 -1.06 -0.93
N ASN A 75 19.80 -0.42 -0.07
CA ASN A 75 18.96 0.71 -0.44
C ASN A 75 18.78 1.70 0.72
N GLN A 76 19.24 2.94 0.51
CA GLN A 76 19.10 4.06 1.46
C GLN A 76 17.64 4.42 1.77
N ARG A 77 16.70 3.98 0.93
CA ARG A 77 15.26 4.22 1.08
C ARG A 77 14.56 3.28 2.07
N LYS A 78 15.32 2.42 2.76
CA LYS A 78 14.77 1.47 3.73
C LYS A 78 14.25 2.15 5.00
N SER A 79 14.90 3.21 5.48
CA SER A 79 14.45 3.94 6.68
C SER A 79 13.06 4.58 6.51
N PRO A 80 12.77 5.33 5.43
CA PRO A 80 11.41 5.83 5.17
C PRO A 80 10.37 4.71 5.05
N GLU A 81 10.71 3.59 4.41
CA GLU A 81 9.82 2.42 4.27
C GLU A 81 9.47 1.81 5.64
N LEU A 82 10.48 1.56 6.49
CA LEU A 82 10.28 1.00 7.83
C LEU A 82 9.50 1.95 8.73
N LEU A 83 9.75 3.26 8.64
CA LEU A 83 8.99 4.26 9.38
C LEU A 83 7.51 4.26 8.97
N ALA A 84 7.22 4.18 7.67
CA ALA A 84 5.84 4.09 7.18
C ALA A 84 5.15 2.79 7.63
N LYS A 85 5.86 1.66 7.63
CA LYS A 85 5.37 0.37 8.14
C LYS A 85 5.12 0.40 9.65
N TYR A 86 5.96 1.09 10.42
CA TYR A 86 5.76 1.27 11.85
C TYR A 86 4.52 2.13 12.14
N ALA A 87 4.34 3.24 11.41
CA ALA A 87 3.11 4.04 11.51
C ALA A 87 1.86 3.23 11.14
N ASP A 88 1.93 2.39 10.10
CA ASP A 88 0.85 1.47 9.75
C ASP A 88 0.54 0.44 10.84
N PHE A 89 1.58 -0.11 11.50
CA PHE A 89 1.41 -1.02 12.62
C PHE A 89 0.65 -0.36 13.79
N LEU A 90 1.02 0.87 14.16
CA LEU A 90 0.37 1.63 15.24
C LEU A 90 -1.10 1.96 14.94
N LEU A 91 -1.41 2.28 13.68
CA LEU A 91 -2.75 2.71 13.27
C LEU A 91 -3.70 1.56 12.93
N LYS A 92 -3.28 0.29 13.05
CA LYS A 92 -4.11 -0.89 12.78
C LYS A 92 -4.90 -1.33 14.01
N LYS A 93 -6.12 -1.84 13.80
CA LYS A 93 -6.98 -2.46 14.83
C LYS A 93 -6.34 -3.63 15.59
N SER A 94 -5.26 -4.21 15.09
CA SER A 94 -4.50 -5.25 15.80
C SER A 94 -3.63 -4.70 16.93
N ALA A 95 -3.33 -3.40 16.94
CA ALA A 95 -2.53 -2.75 17.97
C ALA A 95 -3.34 -2.38 19.23
N LYS A 96 -4.45 -3.09 19.49
CA LYS A 96 -5.45 -2.81 20.54
C LYS A 96 -4.88 -2.72 21.97
N ASP A 97 -3.66 -3.16 22.20
CA ASP A 97 -2.99 -3.09 23.50
C ASP A 97 -2.39 -1.71 23.82
N ILE A 98 -2.37 -0.76 22.87
CA ILE A 98 -1.89 0.61 23.08
C ILE A 98 -3.08 1.51 23.43
N GLN A 99 -3.01 2.22 24.56
CA GLN A 99 -4.04 3.20 24.92
C GLN A 99 -4.05 4.38 23.95
N LEU A 100 -5.19 5.06 23.78
CA LEU A 100 -5.33 6.15 22.80
C LEU A 100 -4.41 7.35 23.10
N ASP A 101 -4.21 7.69 24.38
CA ASP A 101 -3.31 8.78 24.78
C ASP A 101 -1.84 8.42 24.49
N ASP A 102 -1.44 7.18 24.80
CA ASP A 102 -0.11 6.65 24.46
C ASP A 102 0.12 6.60 22.94
N LEU A 103 -0.93 6.34 22.16
CA LEU A 103 -0.87 6.32 20.69
C LEU A 103 -0.52 7.71 20.13
N GLU A 104 -1.15 8.77 20.64
CA GLU A 104 -0.92 10.13 20.16
C GLU A 104 0.51 10.60 20.46
N GLU A 105 1.03 10.27 21.65
CA GLU A 105 2.44 10.50 22.01
C GLU A 105 3.38 9.73 21.07
N THR A 106 3.09 8.44 20.84
CA THR A 106 3.89 7.59 19.95
C THR A 106 3.87 8.12 18.51
N LEU A 107 2.75 8.62 18.01
CA LEU A 107 2.67 9.27 16.70
C LEU A 107 3.51 10.56 16.67
N GLY A 108 3.58 11.30 17.78
CA GLY A 108 4.53 12.41 17.93
C GLY A 108 5.98 11.97 17.80
N GLN A 109 6.35 10.84 18.42
CA GLN A 109 7.68 10.25 18.30
C GLN A 109 8.00 9.80 16.87
N VAL A 110 7.02 9.23 16.15
CA VAL A 110 7.17 8.92 14.70
C VAL A 110 7.49 10.18 13.91
N MET A 111 6.83 11.30 14.21
CA MET A 111 7.07 12.58 13.55
C MET A 111 8.44 13.18 13.89
N ASN A 112 8.96 12.93 15.10
CA ASN A 112 10.33 13.30 15.47
C ASN A 112 11.37 12.58 14.60
N VAL A 113 11.18 11.29 14.34
CA VAL A 113 12.05 10.53 13.41
C VAL A 113 11.84 11.00 11.96
N PHE A 114 10.58 11.22 11.55
CA PHE A 114 10.23 11.69 10.21
C PHE A 114 10.93 13.01 9.83
N ARG A 115 11.11 13.92 10.79
CA ARG A 115 11.82 15.19 10.57
C ARG A 115 13.23 14.98 10.00
N TYR A 116 13.92 13.94 10.45
CA TYR A 116 15.30 13.63 10.06
C TYR A 116 15.39 12.81 8.76
N ILE A 117 14.27 12.39 8.16
CA ILE A 117 14.27 11.65 6.90
C ILE A 117 14.56 12.59 5.72
N GLU A 118 15.55 12.25 4.89
CA GLU A 118 15.86 12.97 3.64
C GLU A 118 14.78 12.72 2.57
N ASP A 119 14.47 11.44 2.30
CA ASP A 119 13.55 11.00 1.25
C ASP A 119 12.10 10.86 1.77
N LYS A 120 11.47 12.00 2.10
CA LYS A 120 10.10 12.03 2.66
C LYS A 120 9.05 11.55 1.67
N ASP A 121 9.25 11.78 0.37
CA ASP A 121 8.37 11.27 -0.71
C ASP A 121 8.28 9.73 -0.74
N VAL A 122 9.34 9.02 -0.38
CA VAL A 122 9.32 7.56 -0.22
C VAL A 122 8.39 7.18 0.93
N PHE A 123 8.54 7.82 2.10
CA PHE A 123 7.61 7.62 3.23
C PHE A 123 6.18 7.91 2.79
N GLN A 124 5.93 9.03 2.11
CA GLN A 124 4.61 9.43 1.62
C GLN A 124 3.95 8.33 0.79
N LYS A 125 4.70 7.72 -0.14
CA LYS A 125 4.17 6.69 -1.03
C LYS A 125 3.83 5.39 -0.29
N PHE A 126 4.72 4.92 0.59
CA PHE A 126 4.43 3.75 1.42
C PHE A 126 3.29 4.02 2.42
N TYR A 127 3.27 5.19 3.04
CA TYR A 127 2.20 5.61 3.95
C TYR A 127 0.86 5.72 3.22
N SER A 128 0.82 6.37 2.06
CA SER A 128 -0.37 6.51 1.22
C SER A 128 -0.95 5.14 0.84
N LYS A 129 -0.09 4.19 0.51
CA LYS A 129 -0.47 2.83 0.13
C LYS A 129 -1.04 2.02 1.30
N THR A 130 -0.38 2.10 2.45
CA THR A 130 -0.84 1.41 3.66
C THR A 130 -2.13 2.04 4.19
N LEU A 131 -2.25 3.37 4.20
CA LEU A 131 -3.48 4.09 4.53
C LEU A 131 -4.63 3.65 3.61
N ALA A 132 -4.41 3.66 2.30
CA ALA A 132 -5.42 3.24 1.33
C ALA A 132 -5.94 1.83 1.64
N ARG A 133 -5.05 0.88 1.98
CA ARG A 133 -5.46 -0.46 2.41
C ARG A 133 -6.23 -0.45 3.73
N ARG A 134 -5.77 0.29 4.74
CA ARG A 134 -6.47 0.39 6.03
C ARG A 134 -7.88 0.93 5.86
N LEU A 135 -8.06 1.93 5.00
CA LEU A 135 -9.37 2.52 4.68
C LEU A 135 -10.28 1.53 3.93
N VAL A 136 -9.78 0.87 2.86
CA VAL A 136 -10.57 -0.12 2.10
C VAL A 136 -11.00 -1.29 2.99
N TYR A 137 -10.09 -1.81 3.80
CA TYR A 137 -10.36 -2.97 4.64
C TYR A 137 -11.01 -2.62 5.98
N ASN A 138 -11.26 -1.33 6.27
CA ASN A 138 -11.73 -0.84 7.55
C ASN A 138 -10.91 -1.40 8.72
N GLN A 139 -9.59 -1.29 8.62
CA GLN A 139 -8.60 -1.80 9.57
C GLN A 139 -7.96 -0.70 10.44
N SER A 140 -8.35 0.56 10.27
CA SER A 140 -7.87 1.67 11.10
C SER A 140 -8.37 1.57 12.54
N VAL A 141 -7.50 1.83 13.52
CA VAL A 141 -7.83 1.78 14.95
C VAL A 141 -8.81 2.88 15.34
N SER A 142 -8.62 4.08 14.80
CA SER A 142 -9.47 5.26 14.99
C SER A 142 -9.35 6.18 13.77
N GLU A 143 -10.48 6.72 13.31
CA GLU A 143 -10.50 7.73 12.24
C GLU A 143 -9.86 9.05 12.70
N ASP A 144 -10.02 9.40 13.98
CA ASP A 144 -9.44 10.62 14.57
C ASP A 144 -7.90 10.53 14.65
N ALA A 145 -7.37 9.35 14.98
CA ALA A 145 -5.92 9.13 15.02
C ALA A 145 -5.30 9.24 13.61
N GLU A 146 -5.97 8.73 12.58
CA GLU A 146 -5.52 8.87 11.21
C GLU A 146 -5.59 10.34 10.74
N ALA A 147 -6.66 11.06 11.11
CA ALA A 147 -6.80 12.49 10.82
C ALA A 147 -5.71 13.32 11.51
N SER A 148 -5.40 13.03 12.79
CA SER A 148 -4.31 13.63 13.55
C SER A 148 -2.97 13.42 12.83
N MET A 149 -2.65 12.18 12.44
CA MET A 149 -1.41 11.88 11.72
C MET A 149 -1.30 12.64 10.38
N ILE A 150 -2.40 12.75 9.63
CA ILE A 150 -2.42 13.55 8.40
C ILE A 150 -2.22 15.04 8.68
N SER A 151 -2.78 15.57 9.78
CA SER A 151 -2.54 16.98 10.18
C SER A 151 -1.06 17.23 10.47
N LYS A 152 -0.43 16.34 11.24
CA LYS A 152 1.01 16.43 11.56
C LYS A 152 1.88 16.38 10.28
N LEU A 153 1.53 15.52 9.33
CA LEU A 153 2.23 15.47 8.02
C LEU A 153 2.01 16.75 7.19
N LYS A 154 0.81 17.35 7.28
CA LYS A 154 0.49 18.61 6.59
C LYS A 154 1.27 19.78 7.18
N GLU A 155 1.43 19.83 8.49
CA GLU A 155 2.25 20.84 9.17
C GLU A 155 3.73 20.72 8.79
N ALA A 156 4.25 19.49 8.71
CA ALA A 156 5.66 19.25 8.40
C ALA A 156 6.02 19.45 6.91
N CYS A 157 5.12 19.11 5.97
CA CYS A 157 5.44 19.05 4.54
C CYS A 157 4.51 19.90 3.64
N GLY A 158 3.51 20.54 4.21
CA GLY A 158 2.55 21.39 3.51
C GLY A 158 1.37 20.65 2.86
N PHE A 159 0.42 21.44 2.36
CA PHE A 159 -0.88 20.94 1.86
C PHE A 159 -0.77 19.98 0.67
N GLU A 160 0.06 20.29 -0.32
CA GLU A 160 0.21 19.46 -1.52
C GLU A 160 0.70 18.03 -1.19
N TYR A 161 1.48 17.88 -0.12
CA TYR A 161 1.98 16.57 0.33
C TYR A 161 0.86 15.68 0.87
N THR A 162 -0.13 16.26 1.57
CA THR A 162 -1.23 15.50 2.18
C THR A 162 -2.51 15.49 1.35
N ALA A 163 -2.60 16.27 0.26
CA ALA A 163 -3.81 16.44 -0.52
C ALA A 163 -4.46 15.12 -0.97
N LYS A 164 -3.66 14.15 -1.43
CA LYS A 164 -4.16 12.82 -1.81
C LYS A 164 -4.71 12.03 -0.61
N LEU A 165 -4.02 12.07 0.53
CA LEU A 165 -4.45 11.38 1.76
C LEU A 165 -5.78 11.94 2.27
N GLN A 166 -5.92 13.27 2.28
CA GLN A 166 -7.17 13.94 2.66
C GLN A 166 -8.32 13.59 1.70
N ARG A 167 -8.02 13.49 0.40
CA ARG A 167 -9.00 13.07 -0.59
C ARG A 167 -9.49 11.64 -0.37
N MET A 168 -8.62 10.72 0.07
CA MET A 168 -9.04 9.35 0.41
C MET A 168 -10.10 9.34 1.52
N PHE A 169 -9.94 10.15 2.58
CA PHE A 169 -10.93 10.27 3.66
C PHE A 169 -12.28 10.79 3.15
N GLN A 170 -12.25 11.82 2.30
CA GLN A 170 -13.46 12.36 1.69
C GLN A 170 -14.18 11.31 0.84
N ASP A 171 -13.44 10.53 0.04
CA ASP A 171 -14.01 9.48 -0.80
C ASP A 171 -14.65 8.35 0.05
N VAL A 172 -14.05 7.97 1.19
CA VAL A 172 -14.64 6.98 2.11
C VAL A 172 -15.96 7.47 2.70
N ASN A 173 -16.04 8.73 3.13
CA ASN A 173 -17.27 9.29 3.67
C ASN A 173 -18.35 9.45 2.58
N ALA A 174 -17.99 9.93 1.40
CA ALA A 174 -18.90 10.00 0.25
C ALA A 174 -19.42 8.61 -0.17
N THR A 175 -18.58 7.58 -0.06
CA THR A 175 -18.99 6.19 -0.29
C THR A 175 -20.05 5.73 0.71
N ARG A 176 -19.92 6.06 2.00
CA ARG A 176 -20.92 5.68 3.02
C ARG A 176 -22.30 6.27 2.69
N GLU A 177 -22.33 7.54 2.32
CA GLU A 177 -23.57 8.21 1.88
C GLU A 177 -24.14 7.59 0.61
N LEU A 178 -23.29 7.22 -0.35
CA LEU A 178 -23.72 6.58 -1.59
C LEU A 178 -24.31 5.18 -1.35
N ASN A 179 -23.69 4.39 -0.47
CA ASN A 179 -24.22 3.08 -0.09
C ASN A 179 -25.59 3.19 0.59
N ALA A 180 -25.80 4.19 1.45
CA ALA A 180 -27.12 4.44 2.05
C ALA A 180 -28.19 4.74 0.97
N LYS A 181 -27.87 5.62 0.00
CA LYS A 181 -28.75 5.91 -1.13
C LYS A 181 -29.02 4.68 -2.01
N PHE A 182 -28.01 3.82 -2.18
CA PHE A 182 -28.16 2.58 -2.94
C PHE A 182 -29.06 1.58 -2.20
N SER A 183 -28.94 1.44 -0.88
CA SER A 183 -29.85 0.62 -0.08
C SER A 183 -31.30 1.11 -0.19
N ASP A 184 -31.53 2.42 -0.14
CA ASP A 184 -32.87 3.00 -0.34
C ASP A 184 -33.41 2.73 -1.75
N TYR A 185 -32.54 2.78 -2.76
CA TYR A 185 -32.88 2.45 -4.14
C TYR A 185 -33.28 0.96 -4.29
N LEU A 186 -32.52 0.06 -3.67
CA LEU A 186 -32.82 -1.37 -3.66
C LEU A 186 -34.16 -1.67 -2.99
N GLN A 187 -34.46 -1.03 -1.85
CA GLN A 187 -35.74 -1.20 -1.15
C GLN A 187 -36.92 -0.80 -2.05
N LYS A 188 -36.82 0.35 -2.73
CA LYS A 188 -37.86 0.82 -3.67
C LYS A 188 -38.05 -0.11 -4.87
N GLN A 189 -36.95 -0.65 -5.41
CA GLN A 189 -37.04 -1.63 -6.49
C GLN A 189 -37.63 -2.96 -6.04
N GLU A 190 -37.33 -3.39 -4.80
CA GLU A 190 -37.89 -4.61 -4.23
C GLU A 190 -39.41 -4.50 -4.02
N GLU A 191 -39.89 -3.33 -3.60
CA GLU A 191 -41.33 -3.02 -3.49
C GLU A 191 -42.04 -2.98 -4.85
N ALA A 192 -41.37 -2.55 -5.92
CA ALA A 192 -41.96 -2.39 -7.25
C ALA A 192 -41.93 -3.66 -8.12
N ASN A 193 -40.80 -4.38 -8.13
CA ASN A 193 -40.52 -5.46 -9.09
C ASN A 193 -40.15 -6.80 -8.42
N GLY A 194 -40.21 -6.88 -7.08
CA GLY A 194 -39.70 -8.02 -6.31
C GLY A 194 -38.18 -7.97 -6.09
N SER A 195 -37.65 -8.91 -5.29
CA SER A 195 -36.25 -8.89 -4.86
C SER A 195 -35.27 -8.97 -6.04
N THR A 196 -34.63 -7.83 -6.34
CA THR A 196 -33.68 -7.68 -7.45
C THR A 196 -32.28 -8.18 -7.08
N ILE A 197 -31.95 -8.28 -5.78
CA ILE A 197 -30.70 -8.90 -5.32
C ILE A 197 -31.09 -9.97 -4.30
N LYS A 198 -31.05 -11.24 -4.70
CA LYS A 198 -31.48 -12.36 -3.84
C LYS A 198 -30.54 -12.52 -2.64
N GLY A 199 -30.93 -11.99 -1.49
CA GLY A 199 -30.34 -12.31 -0.18
C GLY A 199 -28.82 -12.10 -0.04
N THR A 200 -28.24 -11.22 -0.87
CA THR A 200 -26.81 -10.92 -0.86
C THR A 200 -26.59 -9.51 -0.32
N ASP A 201 -25.87 -9.40 0.79
CA ASP A 201 -25.42 -8.10 1.30
C ASP A 201 -24.33 -7.54 0.35
N PHE A 202 -24.59 -6.36 -0.21
CA PHE A 202 -23.72 -5.74 -1.20
C PHE A 202 -23.33 -4.33 -0.77
N ASN A 203 -22.02 -4.13 -0.62
CA ASN A 203 -21.43 -2.85 -0.26
C ASN A 203 -20.36 -2.50 -1.29
N ILE A 204 -20.39 -1.28 -1.82
CA ILE A 204 -19.39 -0.81 -2.77
C ILE A 204 -18.51 0.27 -2.15
N MET A 205 -17.29 0.38 -2.65
CA MET A 205 -16.41 1.51 -2.36
C MET A 205 -16.00 2.23 -3.63
N ILE A 206 -16.34 3.53 -3.73
CA ILE A 206 -16.00 4.35 -4.89
C ILE A 206 -14.82 5.25 -4.57
N LEU A 207 -13.78 5.08 -5.36
CA LEU A 207 -12.47 5.68 -5.13
C LEU A 207 -12.10 6.58 -6.31
N SER A 208 -11.56 7.77 -6.03
CA SER A 208 -11.07 8.65 -7.09
C SER A 208 -9.71 8.19 -7.63
N SER A 209 -9.61 7.91 -8.94
CA SER A 209 -8.40 7.34 -9.55
C SER A 209 -7.11 8.17 -9.35
N ASN A 210 -7.23 9.47 -9.08
CA ASN A 210 -6.08 10.37 -8.91
C ASN A 210 -5.49 10.37 -7.49
N ALA A 211 -6.29 10.00 -6.49
CA ALA A 211 -5.88 10.01 -5.09
C ALA A 211 -5.39 8.64 -4.62
N TRP A 212 -6.02 7.57 -5.11
CA TRP A 212 -5.80 6.22 -4.65
C TRP A 212 -4.66 5.51 -5.41
N PRO A 213 -3.79 4.74 -4.73
CA PRO A 213 -2.63 4.08 -5.34
C PRO A 213 -2.99 2.72 -5.96
N PHE A 214 -4.26 2.48 -6.24
CA PHE A 214 -4.76 1.21 -6.76
C PHE A 214 -4.95 1.29 -8.26
N GLN A 215 -4.62 0.19 -8.94
CA GLN A 215 -4.82 0.03 -10.36
C GLN A 215 -5.61 -1.24 -10.59
N ALA A 216 -6.60 -1.19 -11.49
CA ALA A 216 -7.30 -2.39 -11.91
C ALA A 216 -6.31 -3.38 -12.52
N GLN A 217 -6.44 -4.64 -12.12
CA GLN A 217 -5.62 -5.73 -12.66
C GLN A 217 -6.28 -6.29 -13.93
N GLY A 218 -5.64 -7.31 -14.53
CA GLY A 218 -6.04 -7.92 -15.80
C GLY A 218 -7.50 -8.39 -15.88
N PRO A 219 -7.93 -8.92 -17.04
CA PRO A 219 -9.31 -9.35 -17.24
C PRO A 219 -9.69 -10.40 -16.19
N PHE A 220 -10.87 -10.25 -15.60
CA PHE A 220 -11.38 -11.14 -14.57
C PHE A 220 -12.86 -11.37 -14.81
N SER A 221 -13.26 -12.64 -14.78
CA SER A 221 -14.65 -13.05 -14.93
C SER A 221 -15.32 -13.07 -13.57
N ILE A 222 -16.29 -12.17 -13.36
CA ILE A 222 -17.08 -12.14 -12.13
C ILE A 222 -18.01 -13.37 -12.10
N PRO A 223 -18.20 -14.01 -10.94
CA PRO A 223 -19.19 -15.08 -10.79
C PRO A 223 -20.60 -14.60 -11.16
N PRO A 224 -21.42 -15.44 -11.81
CA PRO A 224 -22.75 -15.06 -12.28
C PRO A 224 -23.66 -14.60 -11.13
N GLU A 225 -23.46 -15.13 -9.92
CA GLU A 225 -24.21 -14.73 -8.72
C GLU A 225 -24.00 -13.24 -8.35
N LEU A 226 -22.85 -12.65 -8.72
CA LEU A 226 -22.53 -11.26 -8.45
C LEU A 226 -22.80 -10.33 -9.63
N GLU A 227 -23.04 -10.88 -10.82
CA GLU A 227 -23.28 -10.12 -12.05
C GLU A 227 -24.56 -9.26 -11.92
N GLN A 228 -25.59 -9.79 -11.26
CA GLN A 228 -26.81 -9.03 -10.98
C GLN A 228 -26.54 -7.83 -10.08
N CYS A 229 -25.80 -8.02 -8.98
CA CYS A 229 -25.40 -6.92 -8.09
C CYS A 229 -24.60 -5.85 -8.83
N HIS A 230 -23.66 -6.29 -9.68
CA HIS A 230 -22.82 -5.43 -10.50
C HIS A 230 -23.67 -4.57 -11.46
N ASN A 231 -24.59 -5.19 -12.20
CA ASN A 231 -25.40 -4.51 -13.21
C ASN A 231 -26.42 -3.55 -12.58
N THR A 232 -27.06 -3.95 -11.48
CA THR A 232 -28.00 -3.07 -10.74
C THR A 232 -27.26 -1.85 -10.18
N PHE A 233 -26.08 -2.05 -9.60
CA PHE A 233 -25.27 -0.93 -9.12
C PHE A 233 -24.83 0.00 -10.25
N LEU A 234 -24.40 -0.55 -11.38
CA LEU A 234 -23.95 0.24 -12.52
C LEU A 234 -25.08 1.13 -13.08
N ALA A 235 -26.30 0.59 -13.18
CA ALA A 235 -27.47 1.35 -13.61
C ALA A 235 -27.77 2.52 -12.65
N PHE A 236 -27.82 2.24 -11.34
CA PHE A 236 -27.98 3.26 -10.31
C PHE A 236 -26.90 4.36 -10.38
N TYR A 237 -25.64 3.96 -10.53
CA TYR A 237 -24.53 4.92 -10.56
C TYR A 237 -24.55 5.81 -11.82
N GLN A 238 -24.91 5.25 -12.99
CA GLN A 238 -25.00 6.00 -14.24
C GLN A 238 -26.14 7.02 -14.22
N GLU A 239 -27.26 6.71 -13.57
CA GLU A 239 -28.39 7.62 -13.40
C GLU A 239 -28.02 8.85 -12.56
N HIS A 240 -27.27 8.63 -11.47
CA HIS A 240 -26.86 9.70 -10.55
C HIS A 240 -25.59 10.46 -10.97
N HIS A 241 -24.75 9.85 -11.81
CA HIS A 241 -23.46 10.43 -12.19
C HIS A 241 -23.19 10.31 -13.70
N THR A 242 -23.62 11.34 -14.44
CA THR A 242 -23.34 11.47 -15.86
C THR A 242 -21.87 11.83 -16.13
N GLY A 243 -21.28 11.24 -17.17
CA GLY A 243 -19.90 11.52 -17.60
C GLY A 243 -18.80 10.82 -16.79
N ARG A 244 -19.13 9.90 -15.88
CA ARG A 244 -18.14 9.09 -15.14
C ARG A 244 -18.12 7.66 -15.64
N LYS A 245 -16.92 7.06 -15.70
CA LYS A 245 -16.72 5.64 -16.02
C LYS A 245 -16.11 4.94 -14.81
N LEU A 246 -16.74 3.84 -14.38
CA LEU A 246 -16.22 2.99 -13.31
C LEU A 246 -15.17 2.02 -13.85
N THR A 247 -14.13 1.79 -13.06
CA THR A 247 -13.13 0.75 -13.30
C THR A 247 -13.01 -0.06 -12.01
N TRP A 248 -13.14 -1.38 -12.11
CA TRP A 248 -13.26 -2.26 -10.95
C TRP A 248 -11.91 -2.82 -10.51
N CYS A 249 -11.66 -2.81 -9.21
CA CYS A 249 -10.44 -3.35 -8.60
C CYS A 249 -10.76 -4.63 -7.81
N TYR A 250 -11.06 -5.73 -8.51
CA TYR A 250 -11.52 -6.99 -7.88
C TYR A 250 -10.52 -7.62 -6.90
N HIS A 251 -9.22 -7.41 -7.09
CA HIS A 251 -8.16 -7.84 -6.17
C HIS A 251 -8.28 -7.23 -4.76
N LEU A 252 -8.94 -6.08 -4.62
CA LEU A 252 -9.21 -5.44 -3.32
C LEU A 252 -10.55 -5.86 -2.72
N SER A 253 -11.42 -6.42 -3.54
CA SER A 253 -12.76 -6.84 -3.14
C SER A 253 -12.72 -8.14 -2.33
N ARG A 254 -13.65 -8.26 -1.39
CA ARG A 254 -13.79 -9.40 -0.49
C ARG A 254 -15.26 -9.72 -0.28
N GLY A 255 -15.54 -10.97 0.07
CA GLY A 255 -16.89 -11.44 0.34
C GLY A 255 -16.91 -12.57 1.35
N GLU A 256 -18.12 -12.97 1.72
CA GLU A 256 -18.36 -14.12 2.59
C GLU A 256 -19.12 -15.19 1.81
N VAL A 257 -18.59 -16.41 1.81
CA VAL A 257 -19.22 -17.56 1.17
C VAL A 257 -19.68 -18.52 2.25
N VAL A 258 -20.97 -18.85 2.25
CA VAL A 258 -21.56 -19.79 3.20
C VAL A 258 -21.56 -21.19 2.59
N THR A 259 -20.97 -22.15 3.30
CA THR A 259 -20.94 -23.55 2.87
C THR A 259 -22.25 -24.26 3.22
N ASN A 260 -22.84 -24.92 2.22
CA ASN A 260 -24.08 -25.69 2.37
C ASN A 260 -23.87 -27.21 2.26
N TYR A 261 -22.69 -27.66 1.83
CA TYR A 261 -22.38 -29.08 1.60
C TYR A 261 -21.87 -29.82 2.86
N THR A 262 -21.51 -29.08 3.91
CA THR A 262 -21.00 -29.62 5.19
C THR A 262 -22.10 -29.73 6.25
N LYS A 263 -21.92 -30.64 7.22
CA LYS A 263 -22.84 -30.77 8.37
C LYS A 263 -22.98 -29.47 9.18
N THR A 264 -21.90 -28.70 9.29
CA THR A 264 -21.87 -27.38 9.92
C THR A 264 -21.78 -26.33 8.82
N ARG A 265 -22.59 -25.26 8.89
CA ARG A 265 -22.49 -24.14 7.95
C ARG A 265 -21.31 -23.26 8.31
N TYR A 266 -20.18 -23.42 7.63
CA TYR A 266 -19.03 -22.53 7.77
C TYR A 266 -19.20 -21.29 6.90
N ILE A 267 -18.68 -20.16 7.40
CA ILE A 267 -18.62 -18.88 6.68
C ILE A 267 -17.15 -18.62 6.31
N PHE A 268 -16.85 -18.65 5.02
CA PHE A 268 -15.51 -18.37 4.50
C PHE A 268 -15.37 -16.90 4.14
N GLN A 269 -14.43 -16.20 4.78
CA GLN A 269 -14.07 -14.84 4.40
C GLN A 269 -12.96 -14.90 3.36
N VAL A 270 -13.29 -14.54 2.14
CA VAL A 270 -12.47 -14.78 0.94
C VAL A 270 -12.28 -13.50 0.13
N SER A 271 -11.19 -13.43 -0.64
CA SER A 271 -11.08 -12.43 -1.70
C SER A 271 -12.06 -12.73 -2.84
N THR A 272 -12.36 -11.76 -3.70
CA THR A 272 -13.23 -11.99 -4.86
C THR A 272 -12.65 -13.04 -5.82
N TYR A 273 -11.33 -13.13 -5.93
CA TYR A 273 -10.66 -14.19 -6.70
C TYR A 273 -10.87 -15.57 -6.09
N GLN A 274 -10.68 -15.71 -4.78
CA GLN A 274 -10.95 -16.96 -4.05
C GLN A 274 -12.43 -17.35 -4.15
N MET A 275 -13.34 -16.38 -3.99
CA MET A 275 -14.78 -16.60 -4.14
C MET A 275 -15.13 -17.15 -5.51
N SER A 276 -14.51 -16.63 -6.57
CA SER A 276 -14.78 -17.07 -7.93
C SER A 276 -14.35 -18.51 -8.17
N VAL A 277 -13.18 -18.89 -7.65
CA VAL A 277 -12.73 -20.28 -7.67
C VAL A 277 -13.71 -21.19 -6.93
N LEU A 278 -14.19 -20.77 -5.75
CA LEU A 278 -15.12 -21.56 -4.95
C LEU A 278 -16.50 -21.71 -5.60
N MET A 279 -17.01 -20.66 -6.27
CA MET A 279 -18.32 -20.71 -6.93
C MET A 279 -18.35 -21.68 -8.12
N LEU A 280 -17.21 -21.94 -8.77
CA LEU A 280 -17.14 -22.98 -9.83
C LEU A 280 -17.59 -24.34 -9.31
N TYR A 281 -17.26 -24.67 -8.05
CA TYR A 281 -17.58 -25.97 -7.45
C TYR A 281 -19.07 -26.19 -7.19
N ASN A 282 -19.93 -25.19 -7.42
CA ASN A 282 -21.38 -25.37 -7.42
C ASN A 282 -21.88 -26.11 -8.68
N SER A 283 -21.13 -26.08 -9.79
CA SER A 283 -21.49 -26.76 -11.05
C SER A 283 -20.85 -28.14 -11.21
N SER A 284 -19.59 -28.30 -10.77
CA SER A 284 -18.89 -29.60 -10.78
C SER A 284 -17.99 -29.71 -9.54
N LEU A 285 -17.85 -30.91 -8.98
CA LEU A 285 -17.01 -31.12 -7.81
C LEU A 285 -15.52 -31.24 -8.15
N VAL A 286 -15.16 -31.37 -9.43
CA VAL A 286 -13.78 -31.56 -9.90
C VAL A 286 -13.47 -30.66 -11.09
N TYR A 287 -12.34 -29.95 -11.02
CA TYR A 287 -11.81 -29.11 -12.09
C TYR A 287 -10.29 -29.27 -12.21
N THR A 288 -9.74 -29.06 -13.40
CA THR A 288 -8.29 -28.92 -13.59
C THR A 288 -7.84 -27.48 -13.34
N VAL A 289 -6.57 -27.28 -13.00
CA VAL A 289 -6.01 -25.93 -12.80
C VAL A 289 -6.18 -25.07 -14.07
N SER A 290 -5.93 -25.63 -15.26
CA SER A 290 -6.15 -24.95 -16.54
C SER A 290 -7.61 -24.54 -16.76
N ALA A 291 -8.57 -25.41 -16.41
CA ALA A 291 -9.99 -25.08 -16.53
C ALA A 291 -10.40 -23.94 -15.58
N ILE A 292 -9.90 -23.94 -14.34
CA ILE A 292 -10.14 -22.87 -13.37
C ILE A 292 -9.57 -21.54 -13.90
N GLN A 293 -8.35 -21.55 -14.44
CA GLN A 293 -7.72 -20.36 -15.03
C GLN A 293 -8.55 -19.80 -16.18
N LEU A 294 -8.98 -20.65 -17.11
CA LEU A 294 -9.77 -20.23 -18.27
C LEU A 294 -11.12 -19.63 -17.87
N GLN A 295 -11.79 -20.21 -16.88
CA GLN A 295 -13.11 -19.74 -16.45
C GLN A 295 -13.04 -18.46 -15.61
N THR A 296 -12.04 -18.33 -14.75
CA THR A 296 -11.90 -17.17 -13.85
C THR A 296 -11.15 -15.99 -14.48
N GLY A 297 -10.29 -16.25 -15.47
CA GLY A 297 -9.42 -15.24 -16.09
C GLY A 297 -8.27 -14.77 -15.18
N ILE A 298 -8.05 -15.39 -14.03
CA ILE A 298 -7.01 -14.99 -13.08
C ILE A 298 -5.62 -15.32 -13.64
N GLU A 299 -4.65 -14.43 -13.45
CA GLU A 299 -3.25 -14.66 -13.82
C GLU A 299 -2.68 -15.90 -13.11
N GLU A 300 -1.95 -16.74 -13.85
CA GLU A 300 -1.47 -18.05 -13.38
C GLU A 300 -0.69 -17.96 -12.06
N ALA A 301 0.26 -17.04 -11.95
CA ALA A 301 1.08 -16.86 -10.74
C ALA A 301 0.24 -16.54 -9.49
N THR A 302 -0.85 -15.78 -9.67
CA THR A 302 -1.79 -15.42 -8.60
C THR A 302 -2.73 -16.60 -8.28
N LEU A 303 -3.22 -17.29 -9.33
CA LEU A 303 -4.09 -18.45 -9.18
C LEU A 303 -3.40 -19.58 -8.42
N LEU A 304 -2.16 -19.92 -8.75
CA LEU A 304 -1.43 -21.01 -8.09
C LEU A 304 -1.31 -20.77 -6.58
N GLN A 305 -1.04 -19.53 -6.15
CA GLN A 305 -0.98 -19.18 -4.73
C GLN A 305 -2.35 -19.24 -4.05
N ILE A 306 -3.41 -18.80 -4.74
CA ILE A 306 -4.79 -18.93 -4.25
C ILE A 306 -5.14 -20.40 -4.03
N LEU A 307 -4.83 -21.27 -4.99
CA LEU A 307 -5.08 -22.71 -4.91
C LEU A 307 -4.29 -23.34 -3.77
N GLN A 308 -3.02 -22.96 -3.59
CA GLN A 308 -2.22 -23.40 -2.44
C GLN A 308 -2.84 -23.00 -1.09
N ILE A 309 -3.40 -21.79 -0.96
CA ILE A 309 -4.10 -21.36 0.25
C ILE A 309 -5.32 -22.25 0.51
N LEU A 310 -6.13 -22.52 -0.53
CA LEU A 310 -7.32 -23.36 -0.41
C LEU A 310 -6.98 -24.83 -0.09
N LEU A 311 -5.89 -25.36 -0.65
CA LEU A 311 -5.37 -26.70 -0.35
C LEU A 311 -4.88 -26.78 1.10
N LYS A 312 -4.07 -25.82 1.56
CA LYS A 312 -3.58 -25.76 2.95
C LYS A 312 -4.73 -25.61 3.95
N ALA A 313 -5.76 -24.86 3.58
CA ALA A 313 -6.97 -24.72 4.37
C ALA A 313 -7.85 -25.99 4.36
N LYS A 314 -7.49 -27.02 3.57
CA LYS A 314 -8.27 -28.25 3.35
C LYS A 314 -9.67 -27.98 2.78
N VAL A 315 -9.84 -26.90 2.03
CA VAL A 315 -11.07 -26.61 1.28
C VAL A 315 -11.09 -27.38 -0.04
N LEU A 316 -9.91 -27.56 -0.64
CA LEU A 316 -9.71 -28.36 -1.85
C LEU A 316 -8.80 -29.57 -1.53
N LYS A 317 -8.88 -30.62 -2.36
CA LYS A 317 -7.97 -31.76 -2.38
C LYS A 317 -7.49 -32.05 -3.79
N ILE A 318 -6.26 -32.54 -3.92
CA ILE A 318 -5.73 -33.03 -5.19
C ILE A 318 -6.27 -34.44 -5.43
N VAL A 319 -6.72 -34.72 -6.65
CA VAL A 319 -7.21 -36.05 -7.04
C VAL A 319 -6.40 -36.54 -8.23
N SER A 320 -5.90 -37.77 -8.16
CA SER A 320 -5.10 -38.37 -9.23
C SER A 320 -5.97 -39.02 -10.33
N ASP A 321 -7.23 -39.36 -10.03
CA ASP A 321 -8.11 -40.06 -10.96
C ASP A 321 -9.57 -39.53 -10.86
N PRO A 322 -10.17 -38.96 -11.92
CA PRO A 322 -11.50 -38.33 -11.87
C PRO A 322 -12.68 -39.29 -11.58
N LYS A 323 -12.44 -40.61 -11.53
CA LYS A 323 -13.47 -41.65 -11.29
C LYS A 323 -13.39 -42.37 -9.93
N CYS A 324 -12.38 -42.12 -9.10
CA CYS A 324 -12.29 -42.80 -7.80
C CYS A 324 -13.07 -42.05 -6.72
N GLU A 325 -14.26 -42.58 -6.39
CA GLU A 325 -14.89 -42.35 -5.11
C GLU A 325 -14.00 -42.92 -3.99
N ILE A 326 -13.66 -42.04 -3.03
CA ILE A 326 -13.27 -42.38 -1.67
C ILE A 326 -12.04 -43.30 -1.56
N ASP A 327 -10.85 -42.71 -1.53
CA ASP A 327 -9.75 -43.31 -0.76
C ASP A 327 -9.05 -42.24 0.08
N GLN A 328 -8.98 -42.53 1.39
CA GLN A 328 -8.47 -41.66 2.45
C GLN A 328 -6.92 -41.58 2.48
N SER A 329 -6.22 -41.90 1.40
CA SER A 329 -4.79 -42.25 1.46
C SER A 329 -3.81 -41.30 0.75
N THR A 330 -4.25 -40.24 0.08
CA THR A 330 -3.33 -39.19 -0.44
C THR A 330 -3.62 -37.82 0.15
N VAL A 331 -3.68 -37.76 1.49
CA VAL A 331 -3.31 -36.52 2.17
C VAL A 331 -1.80 -36.42 2.05
N ILE A 332 -1.30 -35.70 1.03
CA ILE A 332 0.08 -35.23 1.04
C ILE A 332 0.17 -34.20 2.17
N SER A 333 0.40 -34.70 3.38
CA SER A 333 0.92 -33.95 4.49
C SER A 333 2.42 -33.86 4.28
N ASP A 334 2.87 -32.90 3.49
CA ASP A 334 4.26 -32.48 3.58
C ASP A 334 4.32 -30.98 3.80
N ASP A 335 4.72 -30.63 5.01
CA ASP A 335 4.99 -29.28 5.50
C ASP A 335 6.29 -28.69 4.92
N SER A 336 6.77 -29.24 3.80
CA SER A 336 7.99 -28.81 3.13
C SER A 336 7.84 -28.91 1.61
N ASN A 337 8.01 -27.76 0.97
CA ASN A 337 8.09 -27.49 -0.47
C ASN A 337 6.77 -27.22 -1.19
N GLU A 338 6.78 -26.12 -1.92
CA GLU A 338 5.77 -25.72 -2.89
C GLU A 338 5.43 -26.93 -3.77
N SER A 339 4.25 -27.53 -3.55
CA SER A 339 3.69 -28.47 -4.50
C SER A 339 3.44 -27.68 -5.78
N ASN A 340 4.36 -27.76 -6.74
CA ASN A 340 4.23 -27.17 -8.06
C ASN A 340 2.97 -27.78 -8.71
N LEU A 341 1.86 -27.04 -8.61
CA LEU A 341 0.60 -27.39 -9.24
C LEU A 341 0.82 -27.28 -10.75
N SER A 342 0.74 -28.42 -11.44
CA SER A 342 0.74 -28.46 -12.91
C SER A 342 -0.64 -28.02 -13.44
N PRO A 343 -0.72 -27.40 -14.63
CA PRO A 343 -2.00 -27.06 -15.29
C PRO A 343 -3.00 -28.22 -15.39
N ASP A 344 -2.51 -29.46 -15.49
CA ASP A 344 -3.32 -30.67 -15.62
C ASP A 344 -3.75 -31.29 -14.27
N THR A 345 -3.35 -30.68 -13.15
CA THR A 345 -3.69 -31.20 -11.82
C THR A 345 -5.20 -31.10 -11.58
N HIS A 346 -5.85 -32.22 -11.24
CA HIS A 346 -7.26 -32.23 -10.87
C HIS A 346 -7.44 -31.85 -9.40
N LEU A 347 -8.30 -30.86 -9.16
CA LEU A 347 -8.66 -30.35 -7.85
C LEU A 347 -10.14 -30.60 -7.59
N ALA A 348 -10.42 -31.30 -6.49
CA ALA A 348 -11.78 -31.59 -6.05
C ALA A 348 -12.13 -30.81 -4.77
N LEU A 349 -13.42 -30.50 -4.60
CA LEU A 349 -13.93 -29.94 -3.35
C LEU A 349 -13.78 -30.96 -2.20
N TYR A 350 -13.28 -30.50 -1.05
CA TYR A 350 -13.15 -31.36 0.12
C TYR A 350 -14.45 -31.38 0.93
N THR A 351 -15.21 -32.48 0.84
CA THR A 351 -16.55 -32.63 1.43
C THR A 351 -16.54 -32.83 2.96
N ASP A 352 -15.46 -33.36 3.52
CA ASP A 352 -15.33 -33.67 4.96
C ASP A 352 -14.71 -32.52 5.78
N TYR A 353 -14.95 -31.28 5.35
CA TYR A 353 -14.36 -30.09 5.97
C TYR A 353 -14.77 -29.94 7.45
N LYS A 354 -13.76 -29.81 8.32
CA LYS A 354 -13.92 -29.59 9.75
C LYS A 354 -12.98 -28.49 10.23
N ASN A 355 -13.52 -27.52 10.95
CA ASN A 355 -12.73 -26.45 11.57
C ASN A 355 -13.27 -26.13 12.96
N LYS A 356 -12.39 -25.72 13.89
CA LYS A 356 -12.78 -25.27 15.24
C LYS A 356 -13.63 -24.00 15.19
N ARG A 357 -13.44 -23.16 14.17
CA ARG A 357 -14.16 -21.89 14.00
C ARG A 357 -15.19 -22.03 12.88
N VAL A 358 -16.40 -21.52 13.13
CA VAL A 358 -17.48 -21.44 12.14
C VAL A 358 -17.16 -20.40 11.06
N ARG A 359 -16.61 -19.24 11.47
CA ARG A 359 -16.12 -18.21 10.56
C ARG A 359 -14.61 -18.40 10.34
N VAL A 360 -14.22 -18.68 9.10
CA VAL A 360 -12.85 -19.01 8.71
C VAL A 360 -12.32 -17.92 7.78
N TYR A 361 -11.18 -17.35 8.13
CA TYR A 361 -10.50 -16.34 7.32
C TYR A 361 -9.55 -17.00 6.33
N LEU A 362 -9.87 -16.93 5.03
CA LEU A 362 -9.07 -17.52 3.95
C LEU A 362 -8.37 -16.44 3.09
N ASN A 363 -8.78 -15.17 3.21
CA ASN A 363 -8.18 -14.04 2.51
C ASN A 363 -6.81 -13.64 3.08
N VAL A 364 -5.82 -14.53 2.96
CA VAL A 364 -4.45 -14.30 3.41
C VAL A 364 -3.66 -13.56 2.32
N PRO A 365 -2.84 -12.54 2.66
CA PRO A 365 -2.02 -11.81 1.69
C PRO A 365 -1.09 -12.74 0.90
N LEU A 366 -0.94 -12.48 -0.41
CA LEU A 366 -0.07 -13.26 -1.28
C LEU A 366 1.40 -12.83 -1.12
N LYS A 367 2.33 -13.80 -1.11
CA LYS A 367 3.76 -13.53 -0.86
C LYS A 367 4.42 -12.82 -2.04
N SER A 368 4.10 -13.21 -3.26
CA SER A 368 4.67 -12.58 -4.47
C SER A 368 4.27 -11.11 -4.59
N GLU A 369 3.02 -10.80 -4.25
CA GLU A 369 2.44 -9.47 -4.31
C GLU A 369 3.22 -8.49 -3.44
N THR A 370 3.63 -8.90 -2.23
CA THR A 370 4.32 -8.02 -1.28
C THR A 370 5.68 -7.53 -1.79
N LYS A 371 6.46 -8.39 -2.47
CA LYS A 371 7.78 -8.01 -3.02
C LYS A 371 7.64 -7.13 -4.25
N GLN A 372 6.82 -7.58 -5.20
CA GLN A 372 6.56 -6.86 -6.45
C GLN A 372 5.98 -5.47 -6.15
N GLU A 373 5.14 -5.35 -5.12
CA GLU A 373 4.61 -4.08 -4.66
C GLU A 373 5.66 -3.09 -4.19
N ILE A 374 6.67 -3.54 -3.45
CA ILE A 374 7.72 -2.66 -2.91
C ILE A 374 8.52 -2.09 -4.08
N GLU A 375 8.92 -2.95 -5.02
CA GLU A 375 9.66 -2.55 -6.23
C GLU A 375 8.86 -1.59 -7.10
N GLN A 376 7.58 -1.89 -7.36
CA GLN A 376 6.67 -0.98 -8.08
C GLN A 376 6.53 0.37 -7.37
N THR A 377 6.42 0.36 -6.04
CA THR A 377 6.29 1.61 -5.25
C THR A 377 7.56 2.45 -5.39
N LEU A 378 8.73 1.83 -5.32
CA LEU A 378 10.02 2.51 -5.50
C LEU A 378 10.20 3.02 -6.95
N GLY A 379 9.81 2.23 -7.96
CA GLY A 379 9.85 2.65 -9.36
C GLY A 379 8.93 3.84 -9.67
N ASN A 380 7.76 3.88 -9.03
CA ASN A 380 6.83 4.99 -9.11
C ASN A 380 7.40 6.26 -8.46
N VAL A 381 8.07 6.15 -7.30
CA VAL A 381 8.77 7.28 -6.68
C VAL A 381 9.79 7.89 -7.64
N GLU A 382 10.61 7.07 -8.30
CA GLU A 382 11.63 7.57 -9.22
C GLU A 382 11.05 8.27 -10.44
N SER A 383 9.95 7.74 -10.98
CA SER A 383 9.24 8.34 -12.09
C SER A 383 8.60 9.68 -11.69
N ASP A 384 7.99 9.74 -10.52
CA ASP A 384 7.41 10.96 -9.96
C ASP A 384 8.49 12.04 -9.70
N ARG A 385 9.65 11.66 -9.17
CA ARG A 385 10.78 12.57 -8.97
C ARG A 385 11.21 13.24 -10.27
N LYS A 386 11.29 12.50 -11.38
CA LYS A 386 11.63 13.07 -12.70
C LYS A 386 10.62 14.15 -13.11
N LEU A 387 9.33 13.87 -12.98
CA LEU A 387 8.26 14.81 -13.34
C LEU A 387 8.25 16.04 -12.43
N ILE A 388 8.41 15.85 -11.11
CA ILE A 388 8.46 16.94 -10.14
C ILE A 388 9.67 17.85 -10.40
N VAL A 389 10.84 17.28 -10.67
CA VAL A 389 12.05 18.06 -11.01
C VAL A 389 11.83 18.85 -12.30
N GLN A 390 11.27 18.23 -13.34
CA GLN A 390 10.95 18.92 -14.60
C GLN A 390 9.98 20.09 -14.37
N ALA A 391 8.88 19.87 -13.62
CA ALA A 391 7.91 20.90 -13.31
C ALA A 391 8.51 22.05 -12.48
N CYS A 392 9.41 21.74 -11.53
CA CYS A 392 10.14 22.73 -10.74
C CYS A 392 11.07 23.58 -11.62
N ILE A 393 11.85 22.95 -12.52
CA ILE A 393 12.73 23.66 -13.47
C ILE A 393 11.90 24.60 -14.35
N VAL A 394 10.81 24.11 -14.96
CA VAL A 394 9.93 24.92 -15.82
C VAL A 394 9.34 26.11 -15.04
N ARG A 395 8.91 25.89 -13.80
CA ARG A 395 8.38 26.96 -12.93
C ARG A 395 9.41 28.05 -12.66
N ILE A 396 10.63 27.67 -12.29
CA ILE A 396 11.74 28.62 -12.02
C ILE A 396 12.08 29.39 -13.30
N MET A 397 12.28 28.68 -14.42
CA MET A 397 12.65 29.25 -15.70
C MET A 397 11.58 30.18 -16.27
N LYS A 398 10.29 29.84 -16.10
CA LYS A 398 9.18 30.70 -16.52
C LYS A 398 9.19 32.06 -15.81
N THR A 399 9.53 32.09 -14.51
CA THR A 399 9.60 33.31 -13.71
C THR A 399 10.86 34.11 -14.00
N ARG A 400 12.01 33.45 -14.15
CA ARG A 400 13.33 34.10 -14.24
C ARG A 400 13.76 34.42 -15.66
N LYS A 401 13.15 33.76 -16.67
CA LYS A 401 13.42 33.84 -18.11
C LYS A 401 14.81 33.38 -18.54
N VAL A 402 15.86 33.83 -17.86
CA VAL A 402 17.26 33.40 -18.09
C VAL A 402 17.92 33.07 -16.75
N MET A 403 18.66 31.96 -16.69
CA MET A 403 19.36 31.54 -15.46
C MET A 403 20.62 30.72 -15.73
N LYS A 404 21.67 30.93 -14.93
CA LYS A 404 22.91 30.15 -14.99
C LYS A 404 22.72 28.74 -14.43
N HIS A 405 23.46 27.77 -14.99
CA HIS A 405 23.37 26.36 -14.63
C HIS A 405 23.51 26.09 -13.13
N HIS A 406 24.53 26.68 -12.49
CA HIS A 406 24.77 26.47 -11.06
C HIS A 406 23.66 27.06 -10.19
N GLN A 407 23.15 28.24 -10.55
CA GLN A 407 22.05 28.90 -9.84
C GLN A 407 20.76 28.09 -9.98
N LEU A 408 20.46 27.59 -11.18
CA LEU A 408 19.30 26.74 -11.43
C LEU A 408 19.34 25.46 -10.60
N ILE A 409 20.48 24.77 -10.57
CA ILE A 409 20.65 23.58 -9.73
C ILE A 409 20.41 23.92 -8.26
N SER A 410 21.04 24.99 -7.76
CA SER A 410 20.90 25.39 -6.36
C SER A 410 19.44 25.72 -6.01
N GLU A 411 18.72 26.45 -6.87
CA GLU A 411 17.33 26.83 -6.62
C GLU A 411 16.39 25.62 -6.68
N VAL A 412 16.61 24.69 -7.62
CA VAL A 412 15.86 23.42 -7.69
C VAL A 412 16.09 22.57 -6.44
N VAL A 413 17.33 22.44 -5.97
CA VAL A 413 17.64 21.71 -4.73
C VAL A 413 16.92 22.35 -3.55
N THR A 414 17.00 23.67 -3.40
CA THR A 414 16.36 24.39 -2.30
C THR A 414 14.84 24.20 -2.30
N GLN A 415 14.18 24.30 -3.45
CA GLN A 415 12.72 24.13 -3.53
C GLN A 415 12.24 22.69 -3.30
N LEU A 416 13.06 21.67 -3.63
CA LEU A 416 12.68 20.26 -3.52
C LEU A 416 13.12 19.59 -2.22
N THR A 417 14.12 20.13 -1.52
CA THR A 417 14.64 19.61 -0.23
C THR A 417 13.56 19.26 0.80
N PRO A 418 12.46 20.03 0.95
CA PRO A 418 11.38 19.67 1.88
C PRO A 418 10.71 18.33 1.57
N ARG A 419 10.79 17.81 0.33
CA ARG A 419 10.20 16.53 -0.09
C ARG A 419 11.22 15.42 -0.27
N PHE A 420 12.32 15.71 -0.96
CA PHE A 420 13.41 14.77 -1.18
C PHE A 420 14.66 15.52 -1.61
N LYS A 421 15.82 14.87 -1.54
CA LYS A 421 17.10 15.45 -1.94
C LYS A 421 17.43 15.07 -3.38
N PRO A 422 17.20 15.95 -4.38
CA PRO A 422 17.47 15.60 -5.78
C PRO A 422 18.97 15.49 -6.03
N THR A 423 19.39 14.44 -6.75
CA THR A 423 20.79 14.31 -7.18
C THR A 423 21.08 15.24 -8.35
N VAL A 424 22.30 15.79 -8.41
CA VAL A 424 22.72 16.67 -9.51
C VAL A 424 22.60 15.97 -10.87
N LEU A 425 22.87 14.65 -10.91
CA LEU A 425 22.71 13.85 -12.11
C LEU A 425 21.25 13.82 -12.61
N LEU A 426 20.29 13.67 -11.70
CA LEU A 426 18.86 13.69 -12.04
C LEU A 426 18.46 15.05 -12.61
N ILE A 427 18.87 16.14 -11.97
CA ILE A 427 18.58 17.51 -12.45
C ILE A 427 19.15 17.72 -13.85
N LYS A 428 20.42 17.32 -14.09
CA LYS A 428 21.05 17.42 -15.42
C LYS A 428 20.28 16.64 -16.49
N ARG A 429 19.85 15.40 -16.19
CA ARG A 429 19.02 14.60 -17.11
C ARG A 429 17.68 15.28 -17.40
N CYS A 430 17.04 15.86 -16.40
CA CYS A 430 15.78 16.59 -16.56
C CYS A 430 15.96 17.86 -17.42
N ILE A 431 17.05 18.60 -17.26
CA ILE A 431 17.39 19.75 -18.11
C ILE A 431 17.52 19.31 -19.57
N THR A 432 18.28 18.25 -19.85
CA THR A 432 18.42 17.72 -21.23
C THR A 432 17.06 17.38 -21.85
N ALA A 433 16.21 16.66 -21.11
CA ALA A 433 14.87 16.31 -21.58
C ALA A 433 13.95 17.53 -21.81
N LEU A 434 14.13 18.62 -21.05
CA LEU A 434 13.39 19.86 -21.25
C LEU A 434 13.90 20.68 -22.44
N ILE A 435 15.19 20.57 -22.78
CA ILE A 435 15.75 21.13 -24.02
C ILE A 435 15.20 20.41 -25.23
N GLU A 436 15.18 19.07 -25.21
CA GLU A 436 14.61 18.24 -26.29
C GLU A 436 13.12 18.50 -26.52
N ARG A 437 12.38 18.87 -25.47
CA ARG A 437 10.97 19.24 -25.52
C ARG A 437 10.73 20.73 -25.78
N GLU A 438 11.78 21.49 -26.08
CA GLU A 438 11.71 22.92 -26.42
C GLU A 438 11.11 23.82 -25.31
N TYR A 439 11.15 23.42 -24.04
CA TYR A 439 10.74 24.28 -22.93
C TYR A 439 11.81 25.31 -22.56
N ILE A 440 13.09 24.94 -22.73
CA ILE A 440 14.25 25.77 -22.47
C ILE A 440 15.30 25.54 -23.56
N LYS A 441 16.14 26.52 -23.85
CA LYS A 441 17.33 26.36 -24.71
C LYS A 441 18.57 26.84 -23.97
N ARG A 442 19.75 26.48 -24.49
CA ARG A 442 21.00 27.12 -24.07
C ARG A 442 21.07 28.51 -24.70
N ASP A 443 21.55 29.48 -23.94
CA ASP A 443 21.79 30.82 -24.46
C ASP A 443 22.90 30.76 -25.54
N ASN A 444 22.74 31.54 -26.60
CA ASN A 444 23.69 31.66 -27.69
C ASN A 444 24.95 32.41 -27.27
N ASN A 445 24.84 33.31 -26.28
CA ASN A 445 25.93 34.16 -25.82
C ASN A 445 26.71 33.53 -24.65
N GLU A 446 26.01 32.90 -23.69
CA GLU A 446 26.62 32.22 -22.54
C GLU A 446 26.26 30.72 -22.52
N ARG A 447 27.24 29.84 -22.78
CA ARG A 447 27.00 28.37 -22.78
C ARG A 447 26.52 27.79 -21.45
N ASP A 448 26.76 28.50 -20.35
CA ASP A 448 26.37 28.12 -18.98
C ASP A 448 25.03 28.73 -18.55
N ALA A 449 24.31 29.40 -19.45
CA ALA A 449 22.98 29.94 -19.21
C ALA A 449 21.91 29.20 -20.01
N TYR A 450 20.71 29.14 -19.43
CA TYR A 450 19.51 28.65 -20.07
C TYR A 450 18.51 29.80 -20.26
N GLU A 451 17.74 29.75 -21.35
CA GLU A 451 16.65 30.67 -21.68
C GLU A 451 15.33 29.89 -21.78
N TYR A 452 14.25 30.43 -21.23
CA TYR A 452 12.91 29.84 -21.30
C TYR A 452 12.21 30.19 -22.63
N LEU A 453 11.61 29.19 -23.28
CA LEU A 453 11.09 29.30 -24.65
C LEU A 453 9.56 29.42 -24.78
N ALA A 454 8.81 29.06 -23.74
CA ALA A 454 7.34 28.93 -23.81
C ALA A 454 6.54 30.08 -23.16
#